data_AF-A0A9P7VTH5-F1
#
_entry.id   AF-A0A9P7VTH5-F1
#
_cell.length_a   1.000
_cell.length_b   1.000
_cell.length_c   1.000
_cell.angle_alpha   90.00
_cell.angle_beta   90.00
_cell.angle_gamma   90.00
#
_symmetry.space_group_name_H-M   'P 1'
#
loop_
_entity.id
_entity.type
_entity.pdbx_description
1 polymer ?
#
loop_
_entity_poly.entity_id
_entity_poly.type
_entity_poly.pdbx_seq_one_letter_code
_entity_poly.pdbx_strand_id
1 'polypeptide(L)'
;MANRILPSLKPTCHLIDLAAKREIFGRVLQCRTGHGHIGEYYSQFVPGKDVDCPCGETFQTREHILHECPLYEEQRGTLRNVSRTVYLPDILGTKEGITALSQFMETTGAFTRTGQLRNERLAPEPEEEGKWWEEDEGDTEDEHG
;
A
#
# COMPACT_ATOMS: atom_id res chain seq x y z
N MET A 1 -3.50 -17.30 12.88
CA MET A 1 -3.08 -15.89 13.07
C MET A 1 -1.60 -15.76 12.74
N ALA A 2 -1.21 -14.81 11.90
CA ALA A 2 0.16 -14.69 11.37
C ALA A 2 1.13 -13.92 12.27
N ASN A 3 0.69 -13.32 13.38
CA ASN A 3 1.57 -12.47 14.20
C ASN A 3 2.35 -13.33 15.20
N ARG A 4 3.62 -13.59 14.91
CA ARG A 4 4.55 -14.35 15.77
C ARG A 4 5.50 -13.46 16.57
N ILE A 5 5.38 -12.15 16.40
CA ILE A 5 6.15 -11.15 17.13
C ILE A 5 5.42 -10.88 18.45
N LEU A 6 6.13 -11.04 19.57
CA LEU A 6 5.56 -10.73 20.87
C LEU A 6 5.17 -9.25 20.94
N PRO A 7 4.02 -8.92 21.56
CA PRO A 7 3.64 -7.54 21.78
C PRO A 7 4.70 -6.84 22.62
N SER A 8 5.07 -5.62 22.22
CA SER A 8 6.10 -4.82 22.86
C SER A 8 5.63 -3.38 22.96
N LEU A 9 5.91 -2.75 24.11
CA LEU A 9 5.69 -1.31 24.32
C LEU A 9 6.75 -0.46 23.62
N LYS A 10 7.87 -1.07 23.23
CA LYS A 10 8.90 -0.43 22.39
C LYS A 10 8.51 -0.61 20.92
N PRO A 11 8.66 0.44 20.09
CA PRO A 11 8.39 0.34 18.68
C PRO A 11 9.28 -0.74 18.05
N THR A 12 8.67 -1.61 17.26
CA THR A 12 9.34 -2.73 16.59
C THR A 12 10.35 -2.19 15.57
N CYS A 13 11.64 -2.38 15.84
CA CYS A 13 12.74 -1.82 15.04
C CYS A 13 12.60 -2.07 13.53
N HIS A 14 12.18 -3.26 13.12
CA HIS A 14 12.02 -3.62 11.72
C HIS A 14 10.91 -2.86 10.98
N LEU A 15 9.91 -2.34 11.71
CA LEU A 15 8.92 -1.42 11.16
C LEU A 15 9.45 0.02 11.09
N ILE A 16 10.35 0.38 12.01
CA ILE A 16 11.03 1.68 12.02
C ILE A 16 12.05 1.77 10.88
N ASP A 17 12.77 0.69 10.60
CA ASP A 17 13.74 0.63 9.50
C ASP A 17 13.05 0.85 8.12
N LEU A 18 11.78 0.45 8.00
CA LEU A 18 10.95 0.72 6.83
C LEU A 18 10.36 2.14 6.81
N ALA A 19 10.41 2.90 7.90
CA ALA A 19 9.79 4.23 7.98
C ALA A 19 10.44 5.22 7.01
N ALA A 20 11.72 5.02 6.64
CA ALA A 20 12.40 5.79 5.59
C ALA A 20 11.75 5.60 4.21
N LYS A 21 11.03 4.49 3.99
CA LYS A 21 10.30 4.16 2.75
C LYS A 21 8.80 4.09 3.04
N ARG A 22 8.19 5.26 3.31
CA ARG A 22 6.78 5.41 3.73
C ARG A 22 5.78 4.61 2.88
N GLU A 23 5.96 4.58 1.57
CA GLU A 23 5.08 3.86 0.64
C GLU A 23 5.13 2.34 0.86
N ILE A 24 6.33 1.77 0.96
CA ILE A 24 6.55 0.35 1.22
C ILE A 24 6.06 -0.03 2.62
N PHE A 25 6.35 0.80 3.62
CA PHE A 25 5.84 0.62 4.97
C PHE A 25 4.30 0.51 4.99
N GLY A 26 3.60 1.41 4.29
CA GLY A 26 2.15 1.39 4.17
C GLY A 26 1.64 0.09 3.53
N ARG A 27 2.25 -0.35 2.43
CA ARG A 27 1.87 -1.58 1.73
C ARG A 27 2.13 -2.85 2.55
N VAL A 28 3.23 -2.90 3.28
CA VAL A 28 3.51 -4.00 4.21
C VAL A 28 2.42 -4.08 5.27
N LEU A 29 2.04 -2.95 5.88
CA LEU A 29 0.96 -2.92 6.88
C LEU A 29 -0.38 -3.34 6.27
N GLN A 30 -0.75 -2.78 5.13
CA GLN A 30 -1.97 -3.11 4.41
C GLN A 30 -2.05 -4.61 4.07
N CYS A 31 -0.95 -5.20 3.58
CA CYS A 31 -0.87 -6.63 3.31
C CYS A 31 -1.04 -7.46 4.60
N ARG A 32 -0.40 -7.06 5.70
CA ARG A 32 -0.52 -7.79 6.99
C ARG A 32 -1.95 -7.74 7.54
N THR A 33 -2.63 -6.61 7.43
CA THR A 33 -4.01 -6.42 7.92
C THR A 33 -5.08 -6.89 6.94
N GLY A 34 -4.71 -7.22 5.69
CA GLY A 34 -5.68 -7.55 4.63
C GLY A 34 -6.43 -6.33 4.07
N HIS A 35 -6.02 -5.11 4.45
CA HIS A 35 -6.63 -3.85 3.98
C HIS A 35 -5.85 -3.24 2.81
N GLY A 36 -5.34 -4.10 1.93
CA GLY A 36 -4.59 -3.69 0.74
C GLY A 36 -5.43 -3.52 -0.50
N HIS A 37 -4.79 -3.08 -1.57
CA HIS A 37 -5.38 -3.06 -2.91
C HIS A 37 -5.45 -4.48 -3.48
N ILE A 38 -6.38 -5.29 -2.95
CA ILE A 38 -6.61 -6.68 -3.34
C ILE A 38 -8.11 -6.95 -3.51
N GLY A 39 -8.45 -7.92 -4.36
CA GLY A 39 -9.84 -8.34 -4.61
C GLY A 39 -10.59 -8.75 -3.33
N GLU A 40 -9.92 -9.45 -2.41
CA GLU A 40 -10.48 -9.81 -1.10
C GLU A 40 -11.01 -8.58 -0.33
N TYR A 41 -10.23 -7.49 -0.28
CA TYR A 41 -10.64 -6.23 0.35
C TYR A 41 -11.77 -5.55 -0.42
N TYR A 42 -11.65 -5.46 -1.74
CA TYR A 42 -12.65 -4.81 -2.58
C TYR A 42 -14.02 -5.50 -2.49
N SER A 43 -14.05 -6.83 -2.48
CA SER A 43 -15.29 -7.61 -2.38
C SER A 43 -16.11 -7.28 -1.11
N GLN A 44 -15.43 -6.88 -0.03
CA GLN A 44 -16.06 -6.60 1.26
C GLN A 44 -16.38 -5.11 1.44
N PHE A 45 -15.48 -4.23 1.01
CA PHE A 45 -15.52 -2.81 1.38
C PHE A 45 -15.77 -1.86 0.21
N VAL A 46 -15.68 -2.32 -1.04
CA VAL A 46 -15.85 -1.48 -2.24
C VAL A 46 -16.73 -2.19 -3.28
N PRO A 47 -18.07 -2.21 -3.09
CA PRO A 47 -18.98 -2.88 -4.02
C PRO A 47 -18.84 -2.38 -5.46
N GLY A 48 -18.90 -3.31 -6.42
CA GLY A 48 -18.79 -3.00 -7.85
C GLY A 48 -17.36 -2.74 -8.34
N LYS A 49 -16.36 -2.78 -7.45
CA LYS A 49 -14.96 -2.78 -7.85
C LYS A 49 -14.55 -4.16 -8.37
N ASP A 50 -13.73 -4.18 -9.40
CA ASP A 50 -13.12 -5.40 -9.93
C ASP A 50 -12.26 -6.10 -8.86
N VAL A 51 -12.45 -7.41 -8.73
CA VAL A 51 -11.79 -8.29 -7.75
C VAL A 51 -10.80 -9.24 -8.42
N ASP A 52 -10.76 -9.26 -9.75
CA ASP A 52 -9.90 -10.11 -10.53
C ASP A 52 -8.44 -9.68 -10.39
N CYS A 53 -7.54 -10.65 -10.48
CA CYS A 53 -6.12 -10.39 -10.56
C CYS A 53 -5.75 -10.12 -12.03
N PRO A 54 -4.83 -9.18 -12.32
CA PRO A 54 -4.33 -8.96 -13.68
C PRO A 54 -3.66 -10.19 -14.32
N CYS A 55 -3.38 -11.23 -13.53
CA CYS A 55 -2.86 -12.51 -14.01
C CYS A 55 -3.92 -13.39 -14.69
N GLY A 56 -5.20 -13.02 -14.59
CA GLY A 56 -6.35 -13.79 -15.07
C GLY A 56 -7.09 -14.59 -13.99
N GLU A 57 -6.63 -14.57 -12.73
CA GLU A 57 -7.35 -15.19 -11.62
C GLU A 57 -8.61 -14.38 -11.28
N THR A 58 -9.74 -15.07 -11.08
CA THR A 58 -11.07 -14.45 -10.86
C THR A 58 -11.26 -13.88 -9.46
N PHE A 59 -10.34 -14.19 -8.55
CA PHE A 59 -10.41 -13.65 -7.19
C PHE A 59 -9.02 -13.44 -6.60
N GLN A 60 -8.62 -12.18 -6.52
CA GLN A 60 -7.30 -11.81 -6.01
C GLN A 60 -7.27 -11.81 -4.48
N THR A 61 -6.65 -12.85 -3.91
CA THR A 61 -6.37 -12.92 -2.47
C THR A 61 -4.92 -12.55 -2.15
N ARG A 62 -4.64 -12.29 -0.87
CA ARG A 62 -3.25 -12.13 -0.40
C ARG A 62 -2.43 -13.40 -0.61
N GLU A 63 -3.03 -14.57 -0.39
CA GLU A 63 -2.38 -15.86 -0.61
C GLU A 63 -2.04 -16.04 -2.08
N HIS A 64 -2.98 -15.75 -2.98
CA HIS A 64 -2.73 -15.76 -4.41
C HIS A 64 -1.53 -14.87 -4.77
N ILE A 65 -1.52 -13.60 -4.38
CA ILE A 65 -0.42 -12.67 -4.71
C ILE A 65 0.94 -13.20 -4.22
N LEU A 66 1.03 -13.64 -2.96
CA LEU A 66 2.30 -13.99 -2.33
C LEU A 66 2.79 -15.40 -2.70
N HIS A 67 1.89 -16.36 -2.91
CA HIS A 67 2.21 -17.78 -3.07
C HIS A 67 2.03 -18.31 -4.50
N GLU A 68 1.01 -17.84 -5.23
CA GLU A 68 0.53 -18.53 -6.44
C GLU A 68 0.64 -17.70 -7.74
N CYS A 69 0.53 -16.37 -7.63
CA CYS A 69 0.29 -15.49 -8.76
C CYS A 69 1.44 -15.55 -9.78
N PRO A 70 1.19 -15.97 -11.03
CA PRO A 70 2.25 -16.16 -12.02
C PRO A 70 2.94 -14.86 -12.41
N LEU A 71 2.28 -13.70 -12.25
CA LEU A 71 2.87 -12.38 -12.52
C LEU A 71 4.11 -12.09 -11.66
N TYR A 72 4.21 -12.72 -10.49
CA TYR A 72 5.26 -12.45 -9.52
C TYR A 72 6.21 -13.63 -9.33
N GLU A 73 6.15 -14.63 -10.20
CA GLU A 73 6.89 -15.88 -10.03
C GLU A 73 8.42 -15.68 -10.05
N GLU A 74 8.91 -14.82 -10.93
CA GLU A 74 10.33 -14.49 -11.05
C GLU A 74 10.87 -13.86 -9.76
N GLN A 75 10.13 -12.91 -9.17
CA GLN A 75 10.54 -12.20 -7.95
C GLN A 75 10.19 -12.98 -6.66
N ARG A 76 9.42 -14.07 -6.75
CA ARG A 76 9.05 -14.90 -5.58
C ARG A 76 10.25 -15.56 -4.91
N GLY A 77 11.39 -15.66 -5.61
CA GLY A 77 12.65 -16.12 -5.05
C GLY A 77 13.01 -15.42 -3.73
N THR A 78 12.75 -14.11 -3.63
CA THR A 78 12.98 -13.31 -2.42
C THR A 78 12.20 -13.84 -1.22
N LEU A 79 10.94 -14.24 -1.42
CA LEU A 79 10.10 -14.82 -0.36
C LEU A 79 10.50 -16.26 -0.04
N ARG A 80 10.84 -17.05 -1.08
CA ARG A 80 11.27 -18.45 -0.96
C ARG A 80 12.56 -18.63 -0.17
N ASN A 81 13.42 -17.61 -0.17
CA ASN A 81 14.63 -17.58 0.65
C ASN A 81 14.32 -17.58 2.17
N VAL A 82 13.18 -17.03 2.58
CA VAL A 82 12.74 -17.02 3.98
C VAL A 82 11.88 -18.25 4.30
N SER A 83 10.93 -18.56 3.44
CA SER A 83 10.03 -19.72 3.59
C SER A 83 9.88 -20.40 2.25
N ARG A 84 10.43 -21.62 2.09
CA ARG A 84 10.47 -22.33 0.80
C ARG A 84 9.09 -22.52 0.17
N THR A 85 8.07 -22.75 1.00
CA THR A 85 6.67 -22.89 0.61
C THR A 85 5.90 -21.58 0.75
N VAL A 86 6.58 -20.44 0.95
CA VAL A 86 6.02 -19.10 1.14
C VAL A 86 4.87 -19.11 2.16
N TYR A 87 5.09 -19.77 3.30
CA TYR A 87 4.06 -19.89 4.33
C TYR A 87 3.77 -18.51 4.94
N LEU A 88 2.54 -18.04 4.78
CA LEU A 88 2.14 -16.67 5.15
C LEU A 88 2.53 -16.25 6.58
N PRO A 89 2.38 -17.11 7.62
CA PRO A 89 2.84 -16.76 8.97
C PRO A 89 4.34 -16.50 9.10
N ASP A 90 5.18 -17.12 8.26
CA ASP A 90 6.61 -16.83 8.23
C ASP A 90 6.84 -15.47 7.57
N ILE A 91 6.22 -15.24 6.40
CA ILE A 91 6.39 -14.01 5.62
C ILE A 91 5.84 -12.78 6.34
N LEU A 92 4.65 -12.88 6.93
CA LEU A 92 3.94 -11.76 7.54
C LEU A 92 4.23 -11.58 9.04
N GLY A 93 4.86 -12.58 9.66
CA GLY A 93 4.98 -12.72 11.11
C GLY A 93 6.39 -12.69 11.66
N THR A 94 7.42 -12.73 10.81
CA THR A 94 8.83 -12.72 11.24
C THR A 94 9.53 -11.47 10.73
N LYS A 95 10.66 -11.12 11.36
CA LYS A 95 11.45 -9.96 10.93
C LYS A 95 12.00 -10.18 9.52
N GLU A 96 12.56 -11.35 9.29
CA GLU A 96 13.15 -11.78 8.01
C GLU A 96 12.08 -11.81 6.93
N GLY A 97 10.89 -12.33 7.24
CA GLY A 97 9.74 -12.33 6.34
C GLY A 97 9.27 -10.94 5.96
N ILE A 98 9.18 -10.02 6.92
CA ILE A 98 8.77 -8.63 6.66
C ILE A 98 9.81 -7.92 5.78
N THR A 99 11.11 -8.16 6.01
CA THR A 99 12.17 -7.62 5.15
C THR A 99 12.12 -8.20 3.73
N ALA A 100 11.89 -9.51 3.58
CA ALA A 100 11.72 -10.13 2.27
C ALA A 100 10.46 -9.61 1.56
N LEU A 101 9.36 -9.41 2.31
CA LEU A 101 8.12 -8.84 1.78
C LEU A 101 8.32 -7.41 1.29
N SER A 102 9.05 -6.57 2.04
CA SER A 102 9.33 -5.20 1.59
C SER A 102 10.16 -5.19 0.31
N GLN A 103 11.18 -6.05 0.20
CA GLN A 103 11.99 -6.19 -1.02
C GLN A 103 11.16 -6.68 -2.21
N PHE A 104 10.29 -7.67 -1.99
CA PHE A 104 9.36 -8.16 -3.00
C PHE A 104 8.41 -7.05 -3.48
N MET A 105 7.89 -6.24 -2.57
CA MET A 105 7.02 -5.11 -2.90
C MET A 105 7.75 -4.01 -3.68
N GLU A 106 9.01 -3.73 -3.32
CA GLU A 106 9.85 -2.74 -4.02
C GLU A 106 10.13 -3.12 -5.47
N THR A 107 10.25 -4.41 -5.78
CA THR A 107 10.57 -4.86 -7.15
C THR A 107 9.35 -5.13 -8.02
N THR A 108 8.24 -5.56 -7.42
CA THR A 108 7.06 -6.02 -8.18
C THR A 108 5.95 -4.98 -8.28
N GLY A 109 5.83 -4.07 -7.33
CA GLY A 109 4.63 -3.24 -7.21
C GLY A 109 3.38 -3.99 -6.72
N ALA A 110 3.52 -5.22 -6.20
CA ALA A 110 2.39 -5.96 -5.62
C ALA A 110 1.68 -5.17 -4.51
N PHE A 111 0.35 -5.26 -4.40
CA PHE A 111 -0.46 -4.45 -3.45
C PHE A 111 -0.49 -2.94 -3.75
N THR A 112 -0.03 -2.48 -4.92
CA THR A 112 -0.46 -1.17 -5.44
C THR A 112 -1.80 -1.30 -6.14
N ARG A 113 -2.48 -0.17 -6.40
CA ARG A 113 -3.77 -0.17 -7.10
C ARG A 113 -3.70 -0.83 -8.49
N THR A 114 -2.56 -0.75 -9.17
CA THR A 114 -2.38 -1.27 -10.54
C THR A 114 -1.58 -2.57 -10.58
N GLY A 115 -1.04 -3.02 -9.44
CA GLY A 115 -0.09 -4.14 -9.39
C GLY A 115 1.26 -3.85 -10.05
N GLN A 116 1.54 -2.58 -10.38
CA GLN A 116 2.77 -2.10 -10.99
C GLN A 116 3.52 -1.16 -10.04
N LEU A 117 4.79 -0.91 -10.32
CA LEU A 117 5.59 0.05 -9.59
C LEU A 117 4.97 1.44 -9.68
N ARG A 118 4.97 2.15 -8.56
CA ARG A 118 4.49 3.53 -8.51
C ARG A 118 5.53 4.41 -9.19
N ASN A 119 5.17 5.04 -10.30
CA ASN A 119 5.98 6.10 -10.89
C ASN A 119 6.17 7.23 -9.88
N GLU A 120 7.30 7.91 -9.98
CA GLU A 120 7.62 9.08 -9.18
C GLU A 120 6.47 10.08 -9.29
N ARG A 121 5.85 10.41 -8.16
CA ARG A 121 4.78 11.42 -8.14
C ARG A 121 5.46 12.76 -8.38
N LEU A 122 5.46 13.20 -9.63
CA LEU A 122 5.73 14.60 -9.93
C LEU A 122 4.72 15.43 -9.11
N ALA A 123 5.24 16.42 -8.39
CA ALA A 123 4.35 17.42 -7.80
C ALA A 123 3.50 17.99 -8.95
N PRO A 124 2.19 18.18 -8.76
CA PRO A 124 1.46 19.00 -9.71
C PRO A 124 2.21 20.32 -9.83
N GLU A 125 2.44 20.77 -11.07
CA GLU A 125 2.90 22.13 -11.32
C GLU A 125 2.00 23.05 -10.50
N PRO A 126 2.55 24.00 -9.71
CA PRO A 126 1.73 24.93 -8.96
C PRO A 126 0.79 25.62 -9.95
N GLU A 127 -0.50 25.35 -9.80
CA GLU A 127 -1.54 26.12 -10.46
C GLU A 127 -1.36 27.57 -9.99
N GLU A 128 -1.28 28.53 -10.93
CA GLU A 128 -1.25 29.94 -10.58
C GLU A 128 -2.50 30.21 -9.74
N GLU A 129 -2.29 30.36 -8.42
CA GLU A 129 -3.35 30.69 -7.49
C GLU A 129 -3.98 31.99 -7.98
N GLY A 130 -5.15 31.88 -8.62
CA GLY A 130 -5.96 33.04 -8.95
C GLY A 130 -6.11 33.85 -7.67
N LYS A 131 -5.82 35.15 -7.72
CA LYS A 131 -5.92 36.08 -6.59
C LYS A 131 -7.31 35.94 -5.94
N TRP A 132 -7.41 35.21 -4.84
CA TRP A 132 -8.64 35.06 -4.05
C TRP A 132 -8.78 36.11 -2.95
N TRP A 133 -7.92 37.15 -2.92
CA TRP A 133 -7.83 38.09 -1.79
C TRP A 133 -7.72 39.58 -2.16
N GLU A 134 -8.08 39.98 -3.38
CA GLU A 134 -8.16 41.38 -3.81
C GLU A 134 -9.51 41.51 -4.56
N GLU A 135 -10.52 42.32 -4.21
CA GLU A 135 -10.68 43.51 -3.38
C GLU A 135 -12.15 43.54 -2.91
N ASP A 136 -12.41 44.00 -1.68
CA ASP A 136 -13.65 44.73 -1.34
C ASP A 136 -13.27 45.77 -0.26
N GLU A 137 -12.42 46.73 -0.64
CA GLU A 137 -12.46 48.05 -0.04
C GLU A 137 -13.31 48.95 -0.96
N GLY A 138 -14.50 49.31 -0.49
CA GLY A 138 -15.45 50.12 -1.23
C GLY A 138 -16.62 50.58 -0.35
N ASP A 139 -16.31 51.51 0.55
CA ASP A 139 -17.21 52.27 1.42
C ASP A 139 -18.39 52.92 0.66
N THR A 140 -19.58 53.01 1.27
CA THR A 140 -20.53 54.12 1.09
C THR A 140 -21.56 54.14 2.23
N GLU A 141 -21.37 55.09 3.14
CA GLU A 141 -22.44 55.70 3.94
C GLU A 141 -23.54 56.26 3.01
N ASP A 142 -24.82 56.15 3.39
CA ASP A 142 -25.83 57.19 3.14
C ASP A 142 -27.10 56.95 3.98
N GLU A 143 -27.52 58.01 4.68
CA GLU A 143 -28.78 58.17 5.42
C GLU A 143 -30.02 58.04 4.50
N HIS A 144 -31.20 57.70 5.08
CA HIS A 144 -32.47 58.45 5.00
C HIS A 144 -33.69 57.55 5.35
N GLY A 145 -34.48 57.97 6.34
CA GLY A 145 -35.82 57.42 6.63
C GLY A 145 -36.30 57.64 8.05
#